data_AF-A0A939NMX1-F1
#
_entry.id   AF-A0A939NMX1-F1
#
_cell.length_a   1.000
_cell.length_b   1.000
_cell.length_c   1.000
_cell.angle_alpha   90.00
_cell.angle_beta   90.00
_cell.angle_gamma   90.00
#
_symmetry.space_group_name_H-M   'P 1'
#
loop_
_entity.id
_entity.type
_entity.pdbx_description
1 polymer ?
#
loop_
_entity_poly.entity_id
_entity_poly.type
_entity_poly.pdbx_seq_one_letter_code
_entity_poly.pdbx_strand_id
1 'polypeptide(L)'
;MLGYMTPEALATTEQSGNVTFFSRTKQRLWTKGESSGHFLKVVSITPDCDNDTLLVLANPIGPTCHLGNSSCFHPAASDWTFLYQLEQLLAERKHASPDSSYTASLYASGTKRIAQKVGEEGVETALAATVNDREELTNEASDLIYHLPVLLQDRELDLSAVIGRLRERHQK
;
A
#
# COMPACT_ATOMS: atom_id res chain seq x y z
N MET A 1 7.26 -8.18 9.77
CA MET A 1 8.22 -9.10 10.44
C MET A 1 8.10 -8.93 11.94
N LEU A 2 8.57 -9.89 12.75
CA LEU A 2 8.73 -9.72 14.19
C LEU A 2 10.23 -9.71 14.52
N GLY A 3 10.66 -8.79 15.36
CA GLY A 3 12.04 -8.69 15.83
C GLY A 3 12.08 -8.28 17.29
N TYR A 4 13.29 -8.29 17.86
CA TYR A 4 13.51 -8.04 19.29
C TYR A 4 14.49 -6.88 19.43
N MET A 5 14.22 -5.98 20.36
CA MET A 5 15.06 -4.82 20.66
C MET A 5 15.49 -4.88 22.13
N THR A 6 16.75 -4.54 22.38
CA THR A 6 17.17 -4.06 23.71
C THR A 6 16.93 -2.55 23.78
N PRO A 7 17.03 -1.91 24.96
CA PRO A 7 16.93 -0.45 25.08
C PRO A 7 17.89 0.30 24.13
N GLU A 8 19.10 -0.22 23.92
CA GLU A 8 20.08 0.36 23.00
C GLU A 8 19.65 0.26 21.53
N ALA A 9 19.00 -0.85 21.16
CA ALA A 9 18.47 -1.04 19.80
C ALA A 9 17.30 -0.10 19.52
N LEU A 10 16.44 0.12 20.53
CA LEU A 10 15.34 1.10 20.46
C LEU A 10 15.89 2.52 20.32
N ALA A 11 16.82 2.93 21.19
CA ALA A 11 17.45 4.25 21.12
C ALA A 11 18.15 4.49 19.76
N THR A 12 18.82 3.47 19.21
CA THR A 12 19.43 3.54 17.87
C THR A 12 18.37 3.68 16.77
N THR A 13 17.22 3.00 16.93
CA THR A 13 16.09 3.09 15.99
C THR A 13 15.52 4.50 15.97
N GLU A 14 15.28 5.08 17.14
CA GLU A 14 14.77 6.46 17.30
C GLU A 14 15.75 7.49 16.75
N GLN A 15 17.05 7.34 17.05
CA GLN A 15 18.08 8.28 16.61
C GLN A 15 18.33 8.22 15.09
N SER A 16 18.36 7.02 14.51
CA SER A 16 18.72 6.83 13.10
C SER A 16 17.54 6.92 12.13
N GLY A 17 16.31 6.74 12.64
CA GLY A 17 15.11 6.59 11.82
C GLY A 17 15.07 5.30 11.01
N ASN A 18 15.98 4.35 11.24
CA ASN A 18 15.96 3.01 10.64
C ASN A 18 15.68 1.97 11.71
N VAL A 19 14.88 0.95 11.41
CA VAL A 19 14.60 -0.13 12.37
C VAL A 19 15.86 -0.93 12.68
N THR A 20 16.30 -0.88 13.94
CA THR A 20 17.45 -1.59 14.47
C THR A 20 17.02 -2.60 15.53
N PHE A 21 17.39 -3.86 15.34
CA PHE A 21 17.12 -4.96 16.25
C PHE A 21 18.36 -5.33 17.05
N PHE A 22 18.18 -6.11 18.11
CA PHE A 22 19.24 -6.88 18.74
C PHE A 22 19.21 -8.33 18.23
N SER A 23 20.27 -8.76 17.55
CA SER A 23 20.40 -10.14 17.11
C SER A 23 20.82 -11.04 18.28
N ARG A 24 19.88 -11.80 18.83
CA ARG A 24 20.18 -12.77 19.91
C ARG A 24 21.20 -13.83 19.51
N THR A 25 21.29 -14.18 18.23
CA THR A 25 22.27 -15.15 17.74
C THR A 25 23.66 -14.53 17.57
N LYS A 26 23.75 -13.30 17.07
CA LYS A 26 25.04 -12.62 16.82
C LYS A 26 25.50 -11.75 18.00
N GLN A 27 24.69 -11.60 19.05
CA GLN A 27 24.95 -10.79 20.24
C GLN A 27 25.38 -9.36 19.91
N ARG A 28 24.70 -8.73 18.94
CA ARG A 28 24.99 -7.36 18.51
C ARG A 28 23.73 -6.65 17.99
N LEU A 29 23.80 -5.32 17.93
CA LEU A 29 22.86 -4.52 17.16
C LEU A 29 22.92 -4.89 15.68
N TRP A 30 21.77 -4.91 15.03
CA TRP A 30 21.59 -5.24 13.62
C TRP A 30 20.51 -4.33 13.03
N THR A 31 20.91 -3.42 12.14
CA THR A 31 19.97 -2.55 11.45
C THR A 31 19.40 -3.28 10.25
N LYS A 32 18.06 -3.41 10.18
CA LYS A 32 17.43 -4.09 9.05
C LYS A 32 17.81 -3.37 7.77
N GLY A 33 18.40 -4.10 6.83
CA GLY A 33 18.88 -3.57 5.56
C GLY A 33 20.38 -3.33 5.50
N GLU A 34 21.14 -3.42 6.61
CA GLU A 34 22.58 -3.13 6.61
C GLU A 34 23.41 -3.98 5.63
N SER A 35 22.93 -5.16 5.25
CA SER A 35 23.58 -6.04 4.26
C SER A 35 22.86 -6.10 2.91
N SER A 36 21.54 -5.89 2.88
CA SER A 36 20.73 -6.06 1.66
C SER A 36 20.36 -4.73 0.99
N GLY A 37 20.60 -3.60 1.65
CA GLY A 37 20.04 -2.29 1.25
C GLY A 37 18.54 -2.13 1.52
N HIS A 38 17.85 -3.17 2.00
CA HIS A 38 16.42 -3.14 2.24
C HIS A 38 16.06 -2.66 3.64
N PHE A 39 16.12 -1.34 3.83
CA PHE A 39 15.87 -0.68 5.10
C PHE A 39 14.38 -0.56 5.42
N LEU A 40 14.06 -0.34 6.70
CA LEU A 40 12.74 0.03 7.18
C LEU A 40 12.85 1.42 7.80
N LYS A 41 12.25 2.43 7.19
CA LYS A 41 12.23 3.82 7.68
C LYS A 41 11.11 3.99 8.68
N VAL A 42 11.43 4.37 9.91
CA VAL A 42 10.45 4.51 10.99
C VAL A 42 9.48 5.65 10.66
N VAL A 43 8.19 5.39 10.83
CA VAL A 43 7.10 6.37 10.77
C VAL A 43 6.60 6.66 12.18
N SER A 44 6.32 5.62 12.97
CA SER A 44 5.93 5.75 14.37
C SER A 44 6.31 4.51 15.16
N ILE A 45 6.43 4.68 16.48
CA ILE A 45 6.65 3.62 17.45
C ILE A 45 5.58 3.78 18.53
N THR A 46 4.80 2.74 18.77
CA THR A 46 3.67 2.78 19.71
C THR A 46 3.72 1.54 20.61
N PRO A 47 3.71 1.68 21.94
CA PRO A 47 3.56 0.54 22.83
C PRO A 47 2.13 0.00 22.82
N ASP A 48 1.98 -1.26 23.21
CA ASP A 48 0.67 -1.80 23.59
C ASP A 48 0.25 -1.36 25.01
N CYS A 49 -0.86 -1.90 25.52
CA CYS A 49 -1.50 -1.39 26.73
C CYS A 49 -0.79 -1.78 28.04
N ASP A 50 -0.02 -2.87 28.06
CA ASP A 50 0.81 -3.33 29.16
C ASP A 50 2.31 -3.02 28.97
N ASN A 51 2.67 -2.41 27.83
CA ASN A 51 4.00 -1.90 27.51
C ASN A 51 5.07 -3.00 27.41
N ASP A 52 4.68 -4.19 26.94
CA ASP A 52 5.63 -5.29 26.69
C ASP A 52 5.91 -5.50 25.19
N THR A 53 5.12 -4.89 24.31
CA THR A 53 5.29 -4.97 22.87
C THR A 53 5.28 -3.59 22.22
N LEU A 54 6.15 -3.40 21.21
CA LEU A 54 6.18 -2.20 20.38
C LEU A 54 5.67 -2.50 18.97
N LEU A 55 4.70 -1.70 18.52
CA LEU A 55 4.32 -1.61 17.11
C LEU A 55 5.14 -0.50 16.44
N VAL A 56 6.05 -0.89 15.55
CA VAL A 56 6.79 0.03 14.69
C VAL A 56 6.12 0.08 13.33
N LEU A 57 5.48 1.21 13.00
CA LEU A 57 5.07 1.50 11.62
C LEU A 57 6.29 2.01 10.86
N ALA A 58 6.56 1.41 9.71
CA ALA A 58 7.73 1.74 8.91
C ALA A 58 7.45 1.67 7.40
N ASN A 59 8.07 2.56 6.65
CA ASN A 59 8.10 2.54 5.19
C ASN A 59 9.29 1.69 4.72
N PRO A 60 9.06 0.57 4.01
CA PRO A 60 10.14 -0.25 3.50
C PRO A 60 10.85 0.40 2.31
N ILE A 61 12.17 0.26 2.24
CA ILE A 61 12.98 0.53 1.05
C ILE A 61 13.28 -0.82 0.40
N GLY A 62 12.57 -1.17 -0.68
CA GLY A 62 12.68 -2.48 -1.32
C GLY A 62 11.98 -3.62 -0.55
N PRO A 63 12.09 -4.88 -1.01
CA PRO A 63 11.40 -6.01 -0.40
C PRO A 63 11.93 -6.30 1.01
N THR A 64 11.01 -6.48 1.97
CA THR A 64 11.38 -6.74 3.36
C THR A 64 11.88 -8.17 3.54
N CYS A 65 11.28 -9.13 2.82
CA CYS A 65 11.58 -10.56 2.95
C CYS A 65 12.76 -10.98 2.04
N HIS A 66 13.54 -11.96 2.50
CA HIS A 66 14.69 -12.51 1.76
C HIS A 66 14.29 -13.32 0.51
N LEU A 67 13.01 -13.66 0.38
CA LEU A 67 12.45 -14.31 -0.82
C LEU A 67 11.88 -13.31 -1.84
N GLY A 68 12.09 -12.00 -1.64
CA GLY A 68 11.52 -10.95 -2.50
C GLY A 68 10.09 -10.55 -2.15
N ASN A 69 9.42 -11.24 -1.23
CA ASN A 69 8.08 -10.90 -0.78
C ASN A 69 8.04 -9.62 0.08
N SER A 70 6.85 -9.00 0.16
CA SER A 70 6.61 -7.82 1.02
C SER A 70 6.70 -8.14 2.52
N SER A 71 6.38 -9.37 2.92
CA SER A 71 6.34 -9.81 4.32
C SER A 71 6.92 -11.21 4.49
N CYS A 72 7.40 -11.50 5.71
CA CYS A 72 7.80 -12.84 6.13
C CYS A 72 6.62 -13.81 6.25
N PHE A 73 5.40 -13.28 6.41
CA PHE A 73 4.18 -14.07 6.64
C PHE A 73 3.36 -14.29 5.36
N HIS A 74 3.93 -14.07 4.18
CA HIS A 74 3.25 -14.34 2.92
C HIS A 74 2.78 -15.82 2.87
N PRO A 75 1.55 -16.14 2.42
CA PRO A 75 0.58 -15.24 1.78
C PRO A 75 -0.42 -14.56 2.73
N ALA A 76 -0.29 -14.69 4.05
CA ALA A 76 -1.23 -14.10 5.00
C ALA A 76 -1.26 -12.57 4.87
N ALA A 77 -2.41 -12.05 4.46
CA ALA A 77 -2.69 -10.62 4.28
C ALA A 77 -4.21 -10.39 4.45
N SER A 78 -4.60 -9.16 4.82
CA SER A 78 -6.02 -8.78 4.76
C SER A 78 -6.45 -8.61 3.31
N ASP A 79 -7.73 -8.79 3.02
CA ASP A 79 -8.28 -8.52 1.67
C ASP A 79 -7.97 -7.09 1.20
N TRP A 80 -7.94 -6.12 2.12
CA TRP A 80 -7.56 -4.73 1.84
C TRP A 80 -6.12 -4.56 1.32
N THR A 81 -5.24 -5.51 1.64
CA THR A 81 -3.86 -5.51 1.13
C THR A 81 -3.84 -5.69 -0.39
N PHE A 82 -4.81 -6.44 -0.94
CA PHE A 82 -4.93 -6.62 -2.38
C PHE A 82 -5.20 -5.30 -3.10
N LEU A 83 -6.06 -4.43 -2.57
CA LEU A 83 -6.32 -3.11 -3.16
C LEU A 83 -5.06 -2.24 -3.23
N TYR A 84 -4.23 -2.25 -2.18
CA TYR A 84 -2.95 -1.56 -2.20
C TYR A 84 -2.00 -2.16 -3.25
N GLN A 85 -1.90 -3.49 -3.32
CA GLN A 85 -1.07 -4.17 -4.32
C GLN A 85 -1.54 -3.89 -5.76
N LEU A 86 -2.86 -3.86 -5.98
CA LEU A 86 -3.46 -3.50 -7.25
C LEU A 86 -3.07 -2.07 -7.63
N GLU A 87 -3.19 -1.09 -6.73
CA GLU A 87 -2.75 0.27 -7.00
C GLU A 87 -1.28 0.36 -7.41
N GLN A 88 -0.38 -0.36 -6.71
CA GLN A 88 1.05 -0.39 -7.07
C GLN A 88 1.26 -1.00 -8.47
N LEU A 89 0.57 -2.09 -8.80
CA LEU A 89 0.63 -2.70 -10.13
C LEU A 89 0.13 -1.73 -11.22
N LEU A 90 -0.94 -0.97 -10.94
CA LEU A 90 -1.46 0.04 -11.87
C LEU A 90 -0.48 1.20 -12.06
N ALA A 91 0.24 1.61 -11.01
CA ALA A 91 1.28 2.63 -11.08
C ALA A 91 2.48 2.15 -11.92
N GLU A 92 2.95 0.91 -11.71
CA GLU A 92 4.05 0.31 -12.48
C GLU A 92 3.74 0.26 -13.99
N ARG A 93 2.47 0.02 -14.35
CA ARG A 93 2.02 -0.07 -15.75
C ARG A 93 1.91 1.29 -16.46
N LYS A 94 2.02 2.41 -15.74
CA LYS A 94 1.93 3.77 -16.33
C LYS A 94 2.97 4.02 -17.43
N HIS A 95 4.14 3.38 -17.33
CA HIS A 95 5.24 3.53 -18.27
C HIS A 95 5.46 2.30 -19.17
N ALA A 96 4.58 1.30 -19.09
CA ALA A 96 4.67 0.11 -19.91
C ALA A 96 4.21 0.40 -21.35
N SER A 97 4.63 -0.45 -22.30
CA SER A 97 4.15 -0.36 -23.69
C SER A 97 2.62 -0.48 -23.74
N PRO A 98 1.91 0.32 -24.55
CA PRO A 98 0.44 0.28 -24.63
C PRO A 98 -0.13 -1.11 -24.90
N ASP A 99 0.58 -1.94 -25.68
CA ASP A 99 0.13 -3.30 -26.04
C ASP A 99 0.38 -4.35 -24.95
N SER A 100 1.05 -3.97 -23.85
CA SER A 100 1.43 -4.91 -22.79
C SER A 100 0.29 -5.27 -21.83
N SER A 101 -0.70 -4.39 -21.68
CA SER A 101 -1.83 -4.60 -20.77
C SER A 101 -2.96 -3.60 -21.02
N TYR A 102 -4.18 -3.94 -20.57
CA TYR A 102 -5.31 -3.01 -20.55
C TYR A 102 -5.01 -1.69 -19.82
N THR A 103 -4.30 -1.75 -18.69
CA THR A 103 -3.93 -0.54 -17.95
C THR A 103 -2.99 0.36 -18.76
N ALA A 104 -2.00 -0.22 -19.46
CA ALA A 104 -1.07 0.54 -20.27
C ALA A 104 -1.76 1.20 -21.47
N SER A 105 -2.70 0.51 -22.11
CA SER A 105 -3.50 1.09 -23.21
C SER A 105 -4.45 2.19 -22.71
N LEU A 106 -5.01 2.06 -21.50
CA LEU A 106 -5.79 3.14 -20.87
C LEU A 106 -4.95 4.40 -20.64
N TYR A 107 -3.74 4.28 -20.06
CA TYR A 107 -2.84 5.42 -19.90
C TYR A 107 -2.47 6.06 -21.24
N ALA A 108 -2.15 5.24 -22.25
CA ALA A 108 -1.83 5.72 -23.59
C ALA A 108 -3.01 6.45 -24.27
N SER A 109 -4.25 6.12 -23.89
CA SER A 109 -5.47 6.78 -24.38
C SER A 109 -5.72 8.16 -23.74
N GLY A 110 -4.96 8.51 -22.70
CA GLY A 110 -4.95 9.82 -22.05
C GLY A 110 -6.11 10.06 -21.06
N THR A 111 -5.93 11.10 -20.24
CA THR A 111 -6.82 11.48 -19.12
C THR A 111 -8.31 11.50 -19.49
N LYS A 112 -8.66 12.02 -20.68
CA LYS A 112 -10.08 12.12 -21.10
C LYS A 112 -10.74 10.74 -21.15
N ARG A 113 -10.06 9.73 -21.71
CA ARG A 113 -10.62 8.38 -21.84
C ARG A 113 -10.72 7.69 -20.48
N ILE A 114 -9.73 7.89 -19.62
CA ILE A 114 -9.71 7.34 -18.26
C ILE A 114 -10.85 7.96 -17.42
N ALA A 115 -11.01 9.28 -17.47
CA ALA A 115 -12.07 9.99 -16.77
C ALA A 115 -13.48 9.63 -17.30
N GLN A 116 -13.61 9.40 -18.61
CA GLN A 116 -14.84 8.88 -19.20
C GLN A 116 -15.21 7.54 -18.57
N LYS A 117 -14.24 6.62 -18.43
CA LYS A 117 -14.48 5.34 -17.78
C LYS A 117 -15.00 5.49 -16.36
N VAL A 118 -14.31 6.28 -15.52
CA VAL A 118 -14.80 6.57 -14.15
C VAL A 118 -16.24 7.10 -14.13
N GLY A 119 -16.62 7.93 -15.09
CA GLY A 119 -17.99 8.42 -15.23
C GLY A 119 -19.01 7.34 -15.62
N GLU A 120 -18.67 6.49 -16.60
CA GLU A 120 -19.48 5.34 -17.05
C GLU A 120 -19.74 4.36 -15.89
N GLU A 121 -18.66 3.85 -15.27
CA GLU A 121 -18.75 2.86 -14.19
C GLU A 121 -19.53 3.43 -12.97
N GLY A 122 -19.42 4.74 -12.72
CA GLY A 122 -20.18 5.42 -11.67
C GLY A 122 -21.69 5.45 -11.92
N VAL A 123 -22.11 5.62 -13.18
CA VAL A 123 -23.53 5.56 -13.58
C VAL A 123 -24.02 4.11 -13.51
N GLU A 124 -23.24 3.16 -14.02
CA GLU A 124 -23.60 1.73 -14.03
C GLU A 124 -23.74 1.20 -12.60
N THR A 125 -22.81 1.54 -11.69
CA THR A 125 -22.91 1.25 -10.26
C THR A 125 -24.23 1.77 -9.65
N ALA A 126 -24.62 3.00 -9.98
CA ALA A 126 -25.85 3.60 -9.46
C ALA A 126 -27.12 2.93 -10.02
N LEU A 127 -27.11 2.56 -11.29
CA LEU A 127 -28.22 1.87 -11.95
C LEU A 127 -28.39 0.45 -11.42
N ALA A 128 -27.32 -0.32 -11.29
CA ALA A 128 -27.32 -1.67 -10.72
C ALA A 128 -27.91 -1.68 -9.30
N ALA A 129 -27.51 -0.72 -8.46
CA ALA A 129 -28.08 -0.53 -7.12
C ALA A 129 -29.59 -0.21 -7.17
N THR A 130 -30.04 0.62 -8.12
CA THR A 130 -31.45 1.02 -8.26
C THR A 130 -32.36 -0.15 -8.62
N VAL A 131 -31.85 -1.09 -9.42
CA VAL A 131 -32.59 -2.31 -9.81
C VAL A 131 -32.42 -3.47 -8.82
N ASN A 132 -31.65 -3.28 -7.73
CA ASN A 132 -31.31 -4.28 -6.72
C ASN A 132 -30.55 -5.50 -7.29
N ASP A 133 -29.79 -5.33 -8.37
CA ASP A 133 -28.90 -6.36 -8.88
C ASP A 133 -27.58 -6.32 -8.09
N ARG A 134 -27.41 -7.28 -7.18
CA ARG A 134 -26.23 -7.34 -6.30
C ARG A 134 -24.97 -7.83 -7.00
N GLU A 135 -25.13 -8.67 -8.02
CA GLU A 135 -23.99 -9.21 -8.77
C GLU A 135 -23.43 -8.12 -9.67
N GLU A 136 -24.31 -7.47 -10.45
CA GLU A 136 -23.96 -6.33 -11.29
C GLU A 136 -23.38 -5.19 -10.43
N LEU A 137 -24.02 -4.83 -9.31
CA LEU A 137 -23.49 -3.81 -8.40
C LEU A 137 -22.07 -4.13 -7.91
N THR A 138 -21.77 -5.40 -7.65
CA THR A 138 -20.42 -5.80 -7.21
C THR A 138 -19.41 -5.66 -8.35
N ASN A 139 -19.80 -6.00 -9.57
CA ASN A 139 -18.94 -5.86 -10.76
C ASN A 139 -18.68 -4.39 -11.10
N GLU A 140 -19.73 -3.58 -11.22
CA GLU A 140 -19.60 -2.16 -11.57
C GLU A 140 -18.84 -1.37 -10.50
N ALA A 141 -19.07 -1.67 -9.22
CA ALA A 141 -18.28 -1.07 -8.15
C ALA A 141 -16.80 -1.50 -8.20
N SER A 142 -16.52 -2.73 -8.64
CA SER A 142 -15.15 -3.20 -8.85
C SER A 142 -14.47 -2.47 -10.01
N ASP A 143 -15.18 -2.25 -11.11
CA ASP A 143 -14.68 -1.49 -12.26
C ASP A 143 -14.47 -0.02 -11.92
N LEU A 144 -15.35 0.58 -11.11
CA LEU A 144 -15.15 1.92 -10.58
C LEU A 144 -13.90 2.00 -9.68
N ILE A 145 -13.72 1.03 -8.77
CA ILE A 145 -12.54 0.93 -7.89
C ILE A 145 -11.26 0.61 -8.69
N TYR A 146 -11.35 0.02 -9.88
CA TYR A 146 -10.23 -0.19 -10.77
C TYR A 146 -9.84 1.10 -11.52
N HIS A 147 -10.80 1.78 -12.15
CA HIS A 147 -10.54 2.94 -12.99
C HIS A 147 -10.18 4.19 -12.18
N LEU A 148 -10.70 4.33 -10.96
CA LEU A 148 -10.41 5.50 -10.12
C LEU A 148 -8.92 5.64 -9.75
N PRO A 149 -8.20 4.60 -9.25
CA PRO A 149 -6.76 4.66 -9.04
C PRO A 149 -5.96 4.95 -10.31
N VAL A 150 -6.36 4.40 -11.47
CA VAL A 150 -5.73 4.73 -12.76
C VAL A 150 -5.83 6.23 -13.05
N LEU A 151 -7.01 6.82 -12.84
CA LEU A 151 -7.22 8.27 -13.00
C LEU A 151 -6.39 9.09 -12.01
N LEU A 152 -6.34 8.68 -10.73
CA LEU A 152 -5.53 9.36 -9.72
C LEU A 152 -4.05 9.34 -10.12
N GLN A 153 -3.52 8.18 -10.49
CA GLN A 153 -2.12 8.02 -10.90
C GLN A 153 -1.79 8.83 -12.16
N ASP A 154 -2.70 8.90 -13.14
CA ASP A 154 -2.57 9.76 -14.33
C ASP A 154 -2.43 11.25 -13.94
N ARG A 155 -3.07 11.66 -12.84
CA ARG A 155 -3.05 13.03 -12.30
C ARG A 155 -2.05 13.25 -11.16
N GLU A 156 -1.08 12.36 -11.00
CA GLU A 156 -0.03 12.44 -9.96
C GLU A 156 -0.60 12.41 -8.53
N LEU A 157 -1.67 11.62 -8.33
CA LEU A 157 -2.33 11.34 -7.06
C LEU A 157 -2.40 9.83 -6.82
N ASP A 158 -2.75 9.45 -5.60
CA ASP A 158 -3.00 8.06 -5.19
C ASP A 158 -4.20 7.97 -4.22
N LEU A 159 -4.61 6.75 -3.89
CA LEU A 159 -5.66 6.48 -2.92
C LEU A 159 -5.27 6.93 -1.51
N SER A 160 -3.98 6.99 -1.17
CA SER A 160 -3.51 7.49 0.13
C SER A 160 -3.89 8.96 0.33
N ALA A 161 -3.78 9.78 -0.71
CA ALA A 161 -4.25 11.17 -0.71
C ALA A 161 -5.77 11.26 -0.49
N VAL A 162 -6.55 10.40 -1.13
CA VAL A 162 -8.02 10.32 -0.95
C VAL A 162 -8.37 9.91 0.48
N ILE A 163 -7.73 8.88 1.02
CA ILE A 163 -7.91 8.40 2.40
C ILE A 163 -7.55 9.52 3.39
N GLY A 164 -6.47 10.27 3.15
CA GLY A 164 -6.10 11.44 3.94
C GLY A 164 -7.23 12.46 4.02
N ARG A 165 -7.82 12.81 2.87
CA ARG A 165 -8.98 13.72 2.81
C ARG A 165 -10.22 13.18 3.52
N LEU A 166 -10.48 11.88 3.45
CA LEU A 166 -11.60 11.26 4.17
C LEU A 166 -11.39 11.30 5.69
N ARG A 167 -10.16 11.03 6.17
CA ARG A 167 -9.81 11.13 7.60
C ARG A 167 -10.00 12.55 8.14
N GLU A 168 -9.54 13.56 7.41
CA GLU A 168 -9.73 14.97 7.78
C GLU A 168 -11.20 15.35 7.97
N ARG A 169 -12.10 14.79 7.16
CA ARG A 169 -13.55 15.05 7.23
C ARG A 169 -14.23 14.33 8.41
N HIS A 170 -13.76 13.13 8.75
CA HIS A 170 -14.35 12.32 9.82
C HIS A 170 -13.95 12.79 11.23
N GLN A 171 -12.83 13.50 11.36
CA GLN A 171 -12.37 14.06 12.63
C GLN A 171 -13.11 15.35 13.03
N LYS A 172 -14.03 15.85 12.20
CA LYS A 172 -14.95 16.95 12.51
C LYS A 172 -16.31 16.39 12.90
#